data_AF-A0AAD9E9Y6-F1
#
_entry.id   AF-A0AAD9E9Y6-F1
#
_cell.length_a   1.000
_cell.length_b   1.000
_cell.length_c   1.000
_cell.angle_alpha   90.00
_cell.angle_beta   90.00
_cell.angle_gamma   90.00
#
_symmetry.space_group_name_H-M   'P 1'
#
loop_
_entity.id
_entity.type
_entity.pdbx_description
1 polymer ?
#
loop_
_entity_poly.entity_id
_entity_poly.type
_entity_poly.pdbx_seq_one_letter_code
_entity_poly.pdbx_strand_id
1 'polypeptide(L)'
;MVLLSTLIAVAGLGVVARGQITVDTSSKLQKIDGFGFSQAFGRAKEFQNAPSALQQEALDLLFSTDKGAGFSIIRNRIGSGGKGDSILPTSPGSPSGKPTYSWDDDDSGQIWFTKQAVSYGVKQIYADAWSAPGFMKTSGNEATAGYLCGTTGHTCSSGDWRQAYADFLVQYVKYYQQAGLNVTHLGFLNEPDFSPSYSQMQISFNAQEAISFIPTLSKAVQVAGLSTKLTCCDAVGWGSTVKYTNALVAGGMESYLGLITSHTYSGDANTALDTKLASWVTESGITNPFDLTWYKNGGATEGMTWANKIAVGIINAKLSAYLYWEGFELKQLQSDSHLVDTQDGKTATPSANFWAFAMWSRHIRPGAQRLATSGMVASDVLTAAVQNADGSVVVVFTNNGSAAKTASVSFKGFTPKAASAWVTDNSHKFDTTQATVSGSGVSVSVPSKGVVTVKLT
;
A
#
# COMPACT_ATOMS: atom_id res chain seq x y z
N MET A 1 -67.96 33.25 20.30
CA MET A 1 -66.50 33.41 20.46
C MET A 1 -65.86 32.05 20.21
N VAL A 2 -65.31 31.84 19.02
CA VAL A 2 -64.48 30.67 18.69
C VAL A 2 -63.08 31.23 18.43
N LEU A 3 -62.11 30.90 19.29
CA LEU A 3 -60.71 31.26 19.09
C LEU A 3 -60.08 30.25 18.11
N LEU A 4 -59.66 30.72 16.94
CA LEU A 4 -58.73 30.01 16.07
C LEU A 4 -57.30 30.24 16.61
N SER A 5 -56.65 29.17 17.02
CA SER A 5 -55.22 29.12 17.31
C SER A 5 -54.45 28.74 16.03
N THR A 6 -53.79 29.73 15.42
CA THR A 6 -52.82 29.53 14.33
C THR A 6 -51.53 28.92 14.87
N LEU A 7 -51.23 27.69 14.48
CA LEU A 7 -49.93 27.04 14.69
C LEU A 7 -48.93 27.57 13.66
N ILE A 8 -47.96 28.37 14.09
CA ILE A 8 -46.81 28.75 13.26
C ILE A 8 -45.76 27.64 13.36
N ALA A 9 -45.60 26.86 12.28
CA ALA A 9 -44.49 25.95 12.14
C ALA A 9 -43.21 26.75 11.84
N VAL A 10 -42.36 26.92 12.85
CA VAL A 10 -41.00 27.44 12.67
C VAL A 10 -40.16 26.30 12.10
N ALA A 11 -39.92 26.32 10.79
CA ALA A 11 -38.90 25.49 10.17
C ALA A 11 -37.54 25.98 10.68
N GLY A 12 -36.96 25.26 11.63
CA GLY A 12 -35.59 25.48 12.08
C GLY A 12 -34.63 25.18 10.94
N LEU A 13 -34.18 26.23 10.24
CA LEU A 13 -32.96 26.17 9.42
C LEU A 13 -31.80 25.95 10.39
N GLY A 14 -31.46 24.68 10.63
CA GLY A 14 -30.22 24.32 11.29
C GLY A 14 -29.06 24.91 10.50
N VAL A 15 -28.46 25.98 11.01
CA VAL A 15 -27.21 26.53 10.49
C VAL A 15 -26.15 25.46 10.73
N VAL A 16 -25.92 24.60 9.74
CA VAL A 16 -24.77 23.71 9.74
C VAL A 16 -23.54 24.61 9.76
N ALA A 17 -22.76 24.55 10.84
CA ALA A 17 -21.51 25.27 10.95
C ALA A 17 -20.64 24.91 9.74
N ARG A 18 -20.36 25.89 8.88
CA ARG A 18 -19.48 25.71 7.71
C ARG A 18 -18.05 25.69 8.20
N GLY A 19 -17.45 24.51 8.24
CA GLY A 19 -16.00 24.42 8.40
C GLY A 19 -15.30 24.79 7.10
N GLN A 20 -14.35 25.71 7.18
CA GLN A 20 -13.59 26.20 6.04
C GLN A 20 -12.17 25.62 6.06
N ILE A 21 -11.78 25.03 4.93
CA ILE A 21 -10.42 24.55 4.65
C ILE A 21 -9.76 25.48 3.64
N THR A 22 -8.47 25.74 3.81
CA THR A 22 -7.62 26.35 2.79
C THR A 22 -6.58 25.34 2.31
N VAL A 23 -6.49 25.12 1.00
CA VAL A 23 -5.45 24.31 0.35
C VAL A 23 -4.41 25.24 -0.27
N ASP A 24 -3.14 25.08 0.11
CA ASP A 24 -2.03 25.86 -0.44
C ASP A 24 -1.23 25.04 -1.46
N THR A 25 -1.45 25.30 -2.75
CA THR A 25 -0.73 24.60 -3.84
C THR A 25 0.74 24.98 -3.96
N SER A 26 1.18 26.07 -3.31
CA SER A 26 2.58 26.47 -3.25
C SER A 26 3.38 25.73 -2.17
N SER A 27 2.70 25.10 -1.20
CA SER A 27 3.32 24.38 -0.08
C SER A 27 3.19 22.86 -0.27
N LYS A 28 4.24 22.26 -0.84
CA LYS A 28 4.31 20.84 -1.14
C LYS A 28 4.91 20.07 0.06
N LEU A 29 4.27 18.95 0.40
CA LEU A 29 4.66 18.00 1.44
C LEU A 29 5.25 16.74 0.79
N GLN A 30 4.96 15.55 1.31
CA GLN A 30 5.47 14.31 0.74
C GLN A 30 4.86 14.01 -0.63
N LYS A 31 5.62 13.32 -1.47
CA LYS A 31 5.16 12.75 -2.73
C LYS A 31 4.32 11.50 -2.46
N ILE A 32 3.25 11.31 -3.21
CA ILE A 32 2.48 10.07 -3.23
C ILE A 32 2.98 9.22 -4.39
N ASP A 33 3.55 8.08 -4.03
CA ASP A 33 3.98 7.06 -4.97
C ASP A 33 2.79 6.21 -5.42
N GLY A 34 1.85 5.89 -4.53
CA GLY A 34 0.59 5.28 -4.95
C GLY A 34 -0.04 4.36 -3.91
N PHE A 35 -0.84 3.44 -4.43
CA PHE A 35 -1.59 2.47 -3.65
C PHE A 35 -1.54 1.14 -4.39
N GLY A 36 -1.63 0.03 -3.67
CA GLY A 36 -1.47 -1.27 -4.29
C GLY A 36 -1.82 -2.44 -3.39
N PHE A 37 -1.30 -3.58 -3.77
CA PHE A 37 -1.49 -4.86 -3.11
C PHE A 37 -0.45 -5.87 -3.63
N SER A 38 -0.51 -7.10 -3.11
CA SER A 38 0.26 -8.27 -3.51
C SER A 38 -0.61 -9.32 -4.21
N GLN A 39 0.04 -10.24 -4.93
CA GLN A 39 -0.55 -11.47 -5.45
C GLN A 39 0.39 -12.65 -5.16
N ALA A 40 0.95 -12.66 -3.95
CA ALA A 40 2.02 -13.56 -3.54
C ALA A 40 1.49 -14.99 -3.33
N PHE A 41 2.38 -15.91 -2.94
CA PHE A 41 2.02 -17.28 -2.53
C PHE A 41 1.13 -18.06 -3.52
N GLY A 42 1.23 -17.76 -4.82
CA GLY A 42 0.48 -18.40 -5.89
C GLY A 42 -0.91 -17.81 -6.16
N ARG A 43 -1.29 -16.70 -5.52
CA ARG A 43 -2.56 -16.00 -5.84
C ARG A 43 -2.56 -15.42 -7.24
N ALA A 44 -1.40 -14.96 -7.72
CA ALA A 44 -1.22 -14.61 -9.12
C ALA A 44 -1.52 -15.79 -10.07
N LYS A 45 -1.02 -17.01 -9.78
CA LYS A 45 -1.32 -18.21 -10.56
C LYS A 45 -2.79 -18.60 -10.50
N GLU A 46 -3.40 -18.47 -9.32
CA GLU A 46 -4.82 -18.72 -9.13
C GLU A 46 -5.66 -17.81 -10.01
N PHE A 47 -5.34 -16.51 -10.03
CA PHE A 47 -5.97 -15.51 -10.88
C PHE A 47 -5.73 -15.80 -12.37
N GLN A 48 -4.50 -16.13 -12.76
CA GLN A 48 -4.14 -16.48 -14.14
C GLN A 48 -4.96 -17.68 -14.68
N ASN A 49 -5.39 -18.59 -13.80
CA ASN A 49 -6.18 -19.76 -14.17
C ASN A 49 -7.70 -19.51 -14.14
N ALA A 50 -8.14 -18.31 -13.74
CA ALA A 50 -9.56 -17.95 -13.74
C ALA A 50 -10.14 -17.90 -15.16
N PRO A 51 -11.47 -18.00 -15.35
CA PRO A 51 -12.09 -17.72 -16.64
C PRO A 51 -11.74 -16.31 -17.15
N SER A 52 -11.46 -16.15 -18.45
CA SER A 52 -10.98 -14.87 -19.01
C SER A 52 -11.92 -13.69 -18.78
N ALA A 53 -13.23 -13.90 -18.72
CA ALA A 53 -14.19 -12.84 -18.40
C ALA A 53 -14.02 -12.32 -16.97
N LEU A 54 -13.84 -13.23 -16.01
CA LEU A 54 -13.56 -12.89 -14.61
C LEU A 54 -12.17 -12.28 -14.45
N GLN A 55 -11.19 -12.73 -15.25
CA GLN A 55 -9.88 -12.07 -15.32
C GLN A 55 -10.01 -10.60 -15.66
N GLN A 56 -10.69 -10.31 -16.77
CA GLN A 56 -10.87 -8.94 -17.24
C GLN A 56 -11.66 -8.07 -16.25
N GLU A 57 -12.72 -8.62 -15.64
CA GLU A 57 -13.53 -7.90 -14.65
C GLU A 57 -12.71 -7.51 -13.43
N ALA A 58 -11.98 -8.46 -12.83
CA ALA A 58 -11.15 -8.18 -11.66
C ALA A 58 -9.95 -7.29 -11.99
N LEU A 59 -9.32 -7.42 -13.17
CA LEU A 59 -8.27 -6.51 -13.62
C LEU A 59 -8.79 -5.07 -13.82
N ASP A 60 -9.99 -4.91 -14.38
CA ASP A 60 -10.65 -3.60 -14.50
C ASP A 60 -10.92 -3.00 -13.12
N LEU A 61 -11.44 -3.78 -12.17
CA LEU A 61 -11.66 -3.34 -10.79
C LEU A 61 -10.35 -2.93 -10.11
N LEU A 62 -9.27 -3.68 -10.27
CA LEU A 62 -8.01 -3.39 -9.56
C LEU A 62 -7.27 -2.20 -10.19
N PHE A 63 -7.14 -2.14 -11.52
CA PHE A 63 -6.18 -1.25 -12.18
C PHE A 63 -6.79 -0.16 -13.05
N SER A 64 -8.06 -0.26 -13.48
CA SER A 64 -8.67 0.81 -14.27
C SER A 64 -8.85 2.07 -13.44
N THR A 65 -8.47 3.23 -13.99
CA THR A 65 -8.75 4.55 -13.37
C THR A 65 -10.15 5.09 -13.73
N ASP A 66 -10.88 4.37 -14.57
CA ASP A 66 -12.25 4.67 -14.97
C ASP A 66 -13.25 3.75 -14.24
N LYS A 67 -13.01 2.44 -14.32
CA LYS A 67 -13.91 1.41 -13.78
C LYS A 67 -13.56 0.93 -12.37
N GLY A 68 -12.31 1.12 -11.92
CA GLY A 68 -11.73 0.43 -10.76
C GLY A 68 -10.99 1.34 -9.78
N ALA A 69 -10.24 0.78 -8.85
CA ALA A 69 -9.45 1.53 -7.89
C ALA A 69 -8.24 2.24 -8.53
N GLY A 70 -7.76 1.77 -9.68
CA GLY A 70 -6.61 2.37 -10.32
C GLY A 70 -5.32 2.13 -9.56
N PHE A 71 -5.17 1.00 -8.88
CA PHE A 71 -3.94 0.66 -8.16
C PHE A 71 -2.70 0.80 -9.05
N SER A 72 -1.59 1.24 -8.46
CA SER A 72 -0.42 1.74 -9.19
C SER A 72 0.90 1.17 -8.68
N ILE A 73 0.85 0.25 -7.71
CA ILE A 73 1.97 -0.49 -7.16
C ILE A 73 1.56 -1.96 -7.08
N ILE A 74 2.44 -2.86 -7.50
CA ILE A 74 2.33 -4.29 -7.23
C ILE A 74 3.54 -4.74 -6.41
N ARG A 75 3.26 -5.49 -5.33
CA ARG A 75 4.25 -6.17 -4.52
C ARG A 75 4.30 -7.65 -4.92
N ASN A 76 5.47 -8.14 -5.31
CA ASN A 76 5.73 -9.52 -5.67
C ASN A 76 6.65 -10.16 -4.64
N ARG A 77 6.40 -11.44 -4.34
CA ARG A 77 7.26 -12.23 -3.46
C ARG A 77 8.40 -12.87 -4.25
N ILE A 78 9.62 -12.73 -3.74
CA ILE A 78 10.79 -13.48 -4.18
C ILE A 78 10.81 -14.82 -3.44
N GLY A 79 10.70 -15.92 -4.18
CA GLY A 79 10.67 -17.28 -3.62
C GLY A 79 12.00 -17.73 -3.02
N SER A 80 11.95 -18.29 -1.81
CA SER A 80 13.12 -18.79 -1.07
C SER A 80 13.28 -20.31 -1.10
N GLY A 81 12.39 -21.05 -1.77
CA GLY A 81 12.62 -22.44 -2.17
C GLY A 81 11.68 -23.45 -1.52
N GLY A 82 10.92 -23.08 -0.50
CA GLY A 82 10.07 -23.98 0.28
C GLY A 82 9.24 -24.95 -0.57
N LYS A 83 8.28 -24.42 -1.34
CA LYS A 83 7.45 -25.23 -2.26
C LYS A 83 8.08 -25.38 -3.65
N GLY A 84 9.40 -25.21 -3.78
CA GLY A 84 10.10 -25.27 -5.05
C GLY A 84 10.00 -24.00 -5.90
N ASP A 85 9.81 -22.84 -5.28
CA ASP A 85 9.57 -21.53 -5.93
C ASP A 85 10.82 -20.63 -6.01
N SER A 86 12.01 -21.13 -5.63
CA SER A 86 13.24 -20.34 -5.70
C SER A 86 13.90 -20.44 -7.06
N ILE A 87 14.46 -19.32 -7.51
CA ILE A 87 15.37 -19.30 -8.66
C ILE A 87 16.72 -19.98 -8.37
N LEU A 88 17.02 -20.34 -7.12
CA LEU A 88 18.23 -21.06 -6.73
C LEU A 88 17.85 -22.27 -5.85
N PRO A 89 17.28 -23.33 -6.44
CA PRO A 89 16.70 -24.44 -5.69
C PRO A 89 17.75 -25.37 -5.06
N THR A 90 19.01 -25.30 -5.51
CA THR A 90 20.10 -26.18 -5.04
C THR A 90 21.26 -25.35 -4.51
N SER A 91 21.79 -25.74 -3.35
CA SER A 91 22.96 -25.10 -2.76
C SER A 91 24.18 -25.27 -3.67
N PRO A 92 24.97 -24.20 -3.92
CA PRO A 92 26.24 -24.30 -4.63
C PRO A 92 27.37 -24.93 -3.78
N GLY A 93 27.05 -25.45 -2.59
CA GLY A 93 27.98 -26.12 -1.68
C GLY A 93 28.81 -25.17 -0.79
N SER A 94 29.05 -23.95 -1.23
CA SER A 94 29.72 -22.88 -0.45
C SER A 94 29.30 -21.49 -0.94
N PRO A 95 29.52 -20.41 -0.17
CA PRO A 95 29.19 -19.05 -0.58
C PRO A 95 29.90 -18.58 -1.86
N SER A 96 31.08 -19.12 -2.13
CA SER A 96 31.85 -18.83 -3.36
C SER A 96 31.65 -19.89 -4.45
N GLY A 97 30.80 -20.89 -4.21
CA GLY A 97 30.46 -21.90 -5.20
C GLY A 97 29.67 -21.29 -6.36
N LYS A 98 29.81 -21.85 -7.56
CA LYS A 98 29.08 -21.37 -8.74
C LYS A 98 27.57 -21.66 -8.58
N PRO A 99 26.69 -20.65 -8.52
CA PRO A 99 25.26 -20.88 -8.42
C PRO A 99 24.70 -21.44 -9.75
N THR A 100 23.71 -22.32 -9.65
CA THR A 100 22.92 -22.81 -10.77
C THR A 100 21.52 -22.22 -10.65
N TYR A 101 21.33 -21.04 -11.24
CA TYR A 101 20.02 -20.40 -11.26
C TYR A 101 19.08 -21.09 -12.25
N SER A 102 17.80 -21.16 -11.90
CA SER A 102 16.70 -21.65 -12.71
C SER A 102 15.62 -20.58 -12.79
N TRP A 103 15.03 -20.40 -13.96
CA TRP A 103 13.95 -19.45 -14.18
C TRP A 103 12.88 -20.11 -15.05
N ASP A 104 11.64 -20.05 -14.58
CA ASP A 104 10.49 -20.74 -15.18
C ASP A 104 9.62 -19.82 -16.05
N ASP A 105 10.03 -18.56 -16.23
CA ASP A 105 9.29 -17.49 -16.91
C ASP A 105 7.90 -17.19 -16.31
N ASP A 106 7.62 -17.65 -15.09
CA ASP A 106 6.28 -17.64 -14.50
C ASP A 106 6.24 -17.04 -13.09
N ASP A 107 7.17 -17.45 -12.22
CA ASP A 107 7.28 -17.02 -10.82
C ASP A 107 5.94 -17.16 -10.08
N SER A 108 5.37 -18.37 -10.11
CA SER A 108 4.04 -18.66 -9.53
C SER A 108 2.93 -17.73 -10.04
N GLY A 109 2.96 -17.43 -11.34
CA GLY A 109 2.03 -16.54 -12.04
C GLY A 109 2.29 -15.04 -11.86
N GLN A 110 3.25 -14.62 -11.01
CA GLN A 110 3.52 -13.21 -10.75
C GLN A 110 4.02 -12.48 -12.01
N ILE A 111 4.72 -13.17 -12.93
CA ILE A 111 5.12 -12.58 -14.22
C ILE A 111 3.92 -12.21 -15.06
N TRP A 112 2.95 -13.12 -15.21
CA TRP A 112 1.73 -12.84 -15.96
C TRP A 112 0.94 -11.70 -15.32
N PHE A 113 0.74 -11.76 -14.00
CA PHE A 113 -0.05 -10.76 -13.29
C PHE A 113 0.59 -9.36 -13.37
N THR A 114 1.91 -9.29 -13.20
CA THR A 114 2.65 -8.02 -13.33
C THR A 114 2.56 -7.47 -14.75
N LYS A 115 2.60 -8.33 -15.80
CA LYS A 115 2.37 -7.89 -17.19
C LYS A 115 0.97 -7.30 -17.38
N GLN A 116 -0.07 -7.89 -16.76
CA GLN A 116 -1.42 -7.30 -16.77
C GLN A 116 -1.43 -5.94 -16.06
N ALA A 117 -0.86 -5.83 -14.86
CA ALA A 117 -0.77 -4.55 -14.15
C ALA A 117 -0.09 -3.47 -15.01
N VAL A 118 1.04 -3.80 -15.65
CA VAL A 118 1.78 -2.89 -16.54
C VAL A 118 0.96 -2.48 -17.76
N SER A 119 0.12 -3.35 -18.33
CA SER A 119 -0.75 -2.97 -19.45
C SER A 119 -1.83 -1.94 -19.06
N TYR A 120 -2.17 -1.83 -17.78
CA TYR A 120 -3.02 -0.76 -17.23
C TYR A 120 -2.22 0.49 -16.81
N GLY A 121 -0.90 0.49 -17.03
CA GLY A 121 -0.03 1.63 -16.75
C GLY A 121 0.64 1.61 -15.36
N VAL A 122 0.60 0.49 -14.64
CA VAL A 122 1.39 0.31 -13.42
C VAL A 122 2.88 0.35 -13.77
N LYS A 123 3.65 1.18 -13.06
CA LYS A 123 5.10 1.33 -13.27
C LYS A 123 5.93 0.97 -12.04
N GLN A 124 5.28 0.77 -10.89
CA GLN A 124 5.97 0.48 -9.65
C GLN A 124 5.79 -0.97 -9.29
N ILE A 125 6.90 -1.69 -9.31
CA ILE A 125 6.99 -3.11 -9.01
C ILE A 125 7.94 -3.22 -7.83
N TYR A 126 7.40 -3.65 -6.69
CA TYR A 126 8.15 -3.94 -5.49
C TYR A 126 8.39 -5.45 -5.41
N ALA A 127 9.62 -5.91 -5.57
CA ALA A 127 9.96 -7.31 -5.31
C ALA A 127 10.55 -7.43 -3.90
N ASP A 128 10.00 -8.32 -3.09
CA ASP A 128 10.41 -8.46 -1.70
C ASP A 128 10.65 -9.92 -1.33
N ALA A 129 11.68 -10.20 -0.55
CA ALA A 129 12.04 -11.54 -0.13
C ALA A 129 11.64 -11.78 1.32
N TRP A 130 10.81 -12.81 1.54
CA TRP A 130 10.42 -13.21 2.88
C TRP A 130 11.55 -13.93 3.61
N SER A 131 12.46 -14.53 2.85
CA SER A 131 13.62 -15.24 3.37
C SER A 131 14.73 -15.31 2.32
N ALA A 132 15.94 -15.62 2.76
CA ALA A 132 16.95 -16.22 1.90
C ALA A 132 16.68 -17.72 1.72
N PRO A 133 17.22 -18.37 0.67
CA PRO A 133 17.23 -19.82 0.61
C PRO A 133 17.82 -20.45 1.87
N GLY A 134 17.24 -21.57 2.31
CA GLY A 134 17.56 -22.19 3.61
C GLY A 134 19.05 -22.43 3.85
N PHE A 135 19.79 -22.84 2.82
CA PHE A 135 21.24 -23.09 2.90
C PHE A 135 22.10 -21.84 3.12
N MET A 136 21.53 -20.63 2.99
CA MET A 136 22.18 -19.35 3.32
C MET A 136 21.89 -18.90 4.77
N LYS A 137 21.04 -19.62 5.50
CA LYS A 137 20.56 -19.23 6.84
C LYS A 137 21.19 -20.06 7.95
N THR A 138 21.27 -19.49 9.14
CA THR A 138 21.75 -20.17 10.36
C THR A 138 20.92 -21.41 10.71
N SER A 139 19.64 -21.42 10.38
CA SER A 139 18.73 -22.54 10.61
C SER A 139 18.80 -23.65 9.55
N GLY A 140 19.47 -23.41 8.41
CA GLY A 140 19.46 -24.31 7.26
C GLY A 140 18.10 -24.45 6.56
N ASN A 141 17.08 -23.68 6.97
CA ASN A 141 15.70 -23.86 6.53
C ASN A 141 14.98 -22.49 6.38
N GLU A 142 14.34 -22.25 5.24
CA GLU A 142 13.65 -20.97 4.97
C GLU A 142 12.46 -20.70 5.89
N ALA A 143 11.77 -21.74 6.35
CA ALA A 143 10.56 -21.68 7.16
C ALA A 143 10.81 -21.89 8.66
N THR A 144 12.08 -21.92 9.08
CA THR A 144 12.49 -21.92 10.49
C THR A 144 13.19 -20.63 10.83
N ALA A 145 12.88 -20.07 12.00
CA ALA A 145 13.50 -18.84 12.48
C ALA A 145 15.04 -18.94 12.44
N GLY A 146 15.67 -17.90 11.91
CA GLY A 146 17.11 -17.85 11.68
C GLY A 146 17.52 -16.60 10.92
N TYR A 147 18.82 -16.39 10.84
CA TYR A 147 19.45 -15.19 10.32
C TYR A 147 20.25 -15.52 9.07
N LEU A 148 20.53 -14.52 8.24
CA LEU A 148 21.45 -14.67 7.11
C LEU A 148 22.88 -14.93 7.63
N CYS A 149 23.47 -16.05 7.25
CA CYS A 149 24.83 -16.42 7.63
C CYS A 149 25.84 -15.34 7.20
N GLY A 150 26.64 -14.86 8.15
CA GLY A 150 27.65 -13.81 7.95
C GLY A 150 27.21 -12.41 8.37
N THR A 151 25.92 -12.20 8.64
CA THR A 151 25.46 -10.96 9.29
C THR A 151 26.00 -10.84 10.72
N THR A 152 26.02 -9.62 11.26
CA THR A 152 26.57 -9.33 12.60
C THR A 152 26.03 -10.31 13.65
N GLY A 153 26.93 -11.05 14.31
CA GLY A 153 26.57 -12.02 15.34
C GLY A 153 26.21 -13.43 14.85
N HIS A 154 26.10 -13.66 13.54
CA HIS A 154 25.54 -14.91 12.96
C HIS A 154 26.52 -15.62 12.03
N THR A 155 27.60 -16.16 12.58
CA THR A 155 28.55 -16.99 11.82
C THR A 155 28.01 -18.40 11.58
N CYS A 156 28.28 -18.96 10.40
CA CYS A 156 27.91 -20.34 10.04
C CYS A 156 29.14 -21.11 9.59
N SER A 157 29.16 -22.42 9.88
CA SER A 157 30.24 -23.31 9.39
C SER A 157 30.30 -23.39 7.86
N SER A 158 29.17 -23.14 7.18
CA SER A 158 29.10 -23.02 5.73
C SER A 158 29.68 -21.73 5.17
N GLY A 159 30.02 -20.73 6.00
CA GLY A 159 30.64 -19.46 5.59
C GLY A 159 29.72 -18.24 5.63
N ASP A 160 30.19 -17.13 5.04
CA ASP A 160 29.45 -15.86 4.92
C ASP A 160 28.68 -15.82 3.60
N TRP A 161 27.35 -15.82 3.68
CA TRP A 161 26.45 -15.89 2.54
C TRP A 161 25.90 -14.52 2.10
N ARG A 162 26.35 -13.42 2.70
CA ARG A 162 25.84 -12.07 2.38
C ARG A 162 25.98 -11.74 0.91
N GLN A 163 27.17 -11.91 0.32
CA GLN A 163 27.35 -11.60 -1.11
C GLN A 163 26.49 -12.52 -2.00
N ALA A 164 26.46 -13.82 -1.72
CA ALA A 164 25.67 -14.79 -2.48
C ALA A 164 24.16 -14.48 -2.44
N TYR A 165 23.64 -14.02 -1.29
CA TYR A 165 22.25 -13.60 -1.18
C TYR A 165 21.98 -12.29 -1.94
N ALA A 166 22.90 -11.33 -1.89
CA ALA A 166 22.79 -10.11 -2.71
C ALA A 166 22.77 -10.44 -4.21
N ASP A 167 23.63 -11.35 -4.67
CA ASP A 167 23.69 -11.79 -6.06
C ASP A 167 22.41 -12.55 -6.47
N PHE A 168 21.84 -13.35 -5.56
CA PHE A 168 20.55 -14.00 -5.75
C PHE A 168 19.42 -12.98 -5.98
N LEU A 169 19.31 -11.95 -5.14
CA LEU A 169 18.28 -10.90 -5.29
C LEU A 169 18.48 -10.11 -6.59
N VAL A 170 19.71 -9.76 -6.94
CA VAL A 170 20.05 -9.11 -8.21
C VAL A 170 19.68 -9.99 -9.41
N GLN A 171 19.93 -11.30 -9.33
CA GLN A 171 19.60 -12.23 -10.41
C GLN A 171 18.08 -12.33 -10.62
N TYR A 172 17.28 -12.33 -9.54
CA TYR A 172 15.82 -12.25 -9.64
C TYR A 172 15.37 -10.99 -10.39
N VAL A 173 15.92 -9.82 -10.03
CA VAL A 173 15.59 -8.56 -10.73
C VAL A 173 15.97 -8.62 -12.21
N LYS A 174 17.11 -9.23 -12.56
CA LYS A 174 17.52 -9.42 -13.96
C LYS A 174 16.56 -10.31 -14.74
N TYR A 175 15.99 -11.35 -14.12
CA TYR A 175 14.99 -12.19 -14.78
C TYR A 175 13.69 -11.42 -15.08
N TYR A 176 13.22 -10.61 -14.14
CA TYR A 176 12.10 -9.70 -14.42
C TYR A 176 12.43 -8.70 -15.55
N GLN A 177 13.64 -8.15 -15.56
CA GLN A 177 14.09 -7.24 -16.63
C GLN A 177 14.11 -7.94 -18.00
N GLN A 178 14.57 -9.20 -18.07
CA GLN A 178 14.52 -10.02 -19.29
C GLN A 178 13.10 -10.27 -19.77
N ALA A 179 12.14 -10.38 -18.84
CA ALA A 179 10.71 -10.47 -19.15
C ALA A 179 10.06 -9.12 -19.52
N GLY A 180 10.85 -8.04 -19.61
CA GLY A 180 10.38 -6.68 -19.95
C GLY A 180 9.79 -5.91 -18.77
N LEU A 181 9.98 -6.39 -17.53
CA LEU A 181 9.41 -5.81 -16.32
C LEU A 181 10.52 -5.16 -15.48
N ASN A 182 10.42 -3.86 -15.24
CA ASN A 182 11.41 -3.14 -14.46
C ASN A 182 11.04 -3.13 -12.97
N VAL A 183 11.72 -3.94 -12.15
CA VAL A 183 11.57 -3.91 -10.69
C VAL A 183 12.12 -2.59 -10.16
N THR A 184 11.23 -1.75 -9.63
CA THR A 184 11.58 -0.40 -9.16
C THR A 184 12.04 -0.37 -7.71
N HIS A 185 11.56 -1.31 -6.89
CA HIS A 185 11.91 -1.43 -5.48
C HIS A 185 12.28 -2.87 -5.14
N LEU A 186 13.30 -3.06 -4.31
CA LEU A 186 13.81 -4.38 -3.90
C LEU A 186 13.97 -4.44 -2.38
N GLY A 187 13.22 -5.35 -1.77
CA GLY A 187 13.27 -5.71 -0.36
C GLY A 187 13.95 -7.05 -0.16
N PHE A 188 14.47 -7.27 1.03
CA PHE A 188 15.23 -8.47 1.39
C PHE A 188 14.79 -9.09 2.72
N LEU A 189 13.70 -8.57 3.30
CA LEU A 189 13.11 -9.00 4.56
C LEU A 189 11.61 -8.80 4.48
N ASN A 190 10.85 -9.73 5.06
CA ASN A 190 9.45 -9.56 5.40
C ASN A 190 9.27 -9.93 6.87
N GLU A 191 8.65 -9.06 7.65
CA GLU A 191 8.32 -9.26 9.07
C GLU A 191 9.44 -9.93 9.86
N PRO A 192 10.65 -9.34 9.87
CA PRO A 192 11.81 -9.98 10.51
C PRO A 192 11.70 -10.00 12.06
N ASP A 193 10.65 -9.39 12.62
CA ASP A 193 10.22 -9.44 14.00
C ASP A 193 9.11 -10.47 14.28
N PHE A 194 8.72 -11.27 13.29
CA PHE A 194 7.74 -12.34 13.41
C PHE A 194 8.36 -13.71 13.05
N SER A 195 7.86 -14.77 13.69
CA SER A 195 8.37 -16.15 13.51
C SER A 195 7.24 -17.12 13.12
N PRO A 196 6.77 -17.09 11.86
CA PRO A 196 5.70 -17.97 11.37
C PRO A 196 6.17 -19.42 11.11
N SER A 197 5.35 -20.23 10.42
CA SER A 197 5.72 -21.57 9.93
C SER A 197 5.96 -21.62 8.40
N TYR A 198 6.02 -20.45 7.76
CA TYR A 198 6.33 -20.26 6.34
C TYR A 198 7.64 -19.46 6.19
N SER A 199 8.04 -19.16 4.94
CA SER A 199 9.28 -18.44 4.62
C SER A 199 9.45 -17.19 5.51
N GLN A 200 10.58 -17.12 6.22
CA GLN A 200 10.86 -16.09 7.22
C GLN A 200 12.37 -15.87 7.38
N MET A 201 12.81 -14.68 7.79
CA MET A 201 14.20 -14.42 8.16
C MET A 201 14.27 -13.25 9.14
N GLN A 202 14.95 -13.45 10.27
CA GLN A 202 14.88 -12.53 11.40
C GLN A 202 16.02 -11.51 11.41
N ILE A 203 15.75 -10.39 12.07
CA ILE A 203 16.76 -9.43 12.51
C ILE A 203 16.47 -9.04 13.97
N SER A 204 17.51 -8.65 14.69
CA SER A 204 17.38 -8.16 16.06
C SER A 204 16.72 -6.76 16.09
N PHE A 205 16.16 -6.37 17.23
CA PHE A 205 15.43 -5.10 17.40
C PHE A 205 16.24 -3.83 17.05
N ASN A 206 17.58 -3.93 17.06
CA ASN A 206 18.49 -2.85 16.72
C ASN A 206 18.98 -2.91 15.27
N ALA A 207 18.35 -3.77 14.44
CA ALA A 207 18.59 -3.92 13.02
C ALA A 207 20.07 -4.18 12.62
N GLN A 208 20.93 -4.66 13.52
CA GLN A 208 22.36 -4.85 13.24
C GLN A 208 22.61 -5.79 12.05
N GLU A 209 21.77 -6.81 11.88
CA GLU A 209 21.84 -7.73 10.75
C GLU A 209 21.54 -7.02 9.43
N ALA A 210 20.46 -6.22 9.36
CA ALA A 210 20.12 -5.41 8.20
C ALA A 210 21.22 -4.39 7.88
N ILE A 211 21.71 -3.66 8.89
CA ILE A 211 22.82 -2.69 8.75
C ILE A 211 24.08 -3.36 8.18
N SER A 212 24.35 -4.62 8.54
CA SER A 212 25.51 -5.38 8.06
C SER A 212 25.37 -5.95 6.64
N PHE A 213 24.17 -5.90 6.06
CA PHE A 213 23.85 -6.47 4.74
C PHE A 213 23.51 -5.40 3.69
N ILE A 214 22.83 -4.32 4.06
CA ILE A 214 22.39 -3.25 3.14
C ILE A 214 23.53 -2.73 2.24
N PRO A 215 24.75 -2.43 2.73
CA PRO A 215 25.85 -1.97 1.87
C PRO A 215 26.26 -3.01 0.81
N THR A 216 26.27 -4.30 1.17
CA THR A 216 26.58 -5.41 0.26
C THR A 216 25.54 -5.50 -0.85
N LEU A 217 24.24 -5.46 -0.50
CA LEU A 217 23.17 -5.47 -1.48
C LEU A 217 23.22 -4.23 -2.39
N SER A 218 23.41 -3.04 -1.82
CA SER A 218 23.51 -1.80 -2.59
C SER A 218 24.66 -1.84 -3.59
N LYS A 219 25.82 -2.35 -3.18
CA LYS A 219 26.96 -2.52 -4.08
C LYS A 219 26.65 -3.51 -5.21
N ALA A 220 25.99 -4.63 -4.92
CA ALA A 220 25.61 -5.62 -5.93
C ALA A 220 24.63 -5.04 -6.96
N VAL A 221 23.60 -4.30 -6.52
CA VAL A 221 22.66 -3.59 -7.41
C VAL A 221 23.38 -2.59 -8.32
N GLN A 222 24.29 -1.79 -7.76
CA GLN A 222 25.08 -0.81 -8.54
C GLN A 222 25.99 -1.48 -9.57
N VAL A 223 26.71 -2.54 -9.19
CA VAL A 223 27.60 -3.29 -10.10
C VAL A 223 26.80 -3.95 -11.23
N ALA A 224 25.57 -4.37 -10.95
CA ALA A 224 24.66 -4.90 -11.95
C ALA A 224 24.06 -3.84 -12.90
N GLY A 225 24.33 -2.54 -12.66
CA GLY A 225 23.79 -1.44 -13.47
C GLY A 225 22.29 -1.23 -13.29
N LEU A 226 21.71 -1.70 -12.19
CA LEU A 226 20.28 -1.60 -11.91
C LEU A 226 19.95 -0.26 -11.22
N SER A 227 18.82 0.35 -11.58
CA SER A 227 18.31 1.57 -10.94
C SER A 227 17.34 1.29 -9.79
N THR A 228 17.27 0.03 -9.33
CA THR A 228 16.31 -0.44 -8.34
C THR A 228 16.61 0.15 -6.97
N LYS A 229 15.58 0.69 -6.31
CA LYS A 229 15.71 1.27 -4.97
C LYS A 229 15.60 0.19 -3.90
N LEU A 230 16.50 0.21 -2.93
CA LEU A 230 16.43 -0.72 -1.81
C LEU A 230 15.41 -0.27 -0.76
N THR A 231 14.70 -1.21 -0.17
CA THR A 231 13.72 -0.99 0.89
C THR A 231 14.11 -1.76 2.15
N CYS A 232 13.66 -1.29 3.31
CA CYS A 232 13.74 -2.04 4.57
C CYS A 232 12.70 -1.50 5.56
N CYS A 233 12.08 -2.31 6.42
CA CYS A 233 12.33 -3.75 6.60
C CYS A 233 11.05 -4.59 6.61
N ASP A 234 9.92 -4.00 6.17
CA ASP A 234 8.61 -4.65 6.15
C ASP A 234 8.26 -5.27 7.52
N ALA A 235 8.55 -4.55 8.60
CA ALA A 235 8.29 -5.02 9.96
C ALA A 235 6.79 -5.24 10.18
N VAL A 236 6.42 -6.17 11.05
CA VAL A 236 5.02 -6.60 11.28
C VAL A 236 4.08 -5.47 11.70
N GLY A 237 4.62 -4.33 12.18
CA GLY A 237 3.83 -3.13 12.43
C GLY A 237 4.67 -1.88 12.68
N TRP A 238 3.98 -0.74 12.74
CA TRP A 238 4.61 0.58 12.74
C TRP A 238 5.54 0.83 13.94
N GLY A 239 5.21 0.28 15.11
CA GLY A 239 6.04 0.42 16.31
C GLY A 239 7.44 -0.20 16.17
N SER A 240 7.54 -1.35 15.50
CA SER A 240 8.83 -1.96 15.16
C SER A 240 9.55 -1.16 14.08
N THR A 241 8.82 -0.67 13.08
CA THR A 241 9.36 0.19 12.02
C THR A 241 10.01 1.45 12.59
N VAL A 242 9.42 2.09 13.61
CA VAL A 242 10.05 3.24 14.30
C VAL A 242 11.41 2.84 14.89
N LYS A 243 11.49 1.69 15.57
CA LYS A 243 12.75 1.22 16.18
C LYS A 243 13.80 0.90 15.12
N TYR A 244 13.43 0.17 14.07
CA TYR A 244 14.33 -0.14 12.97
C TYR A 244 14.78 1.10 12.23
N THR A 245 13.90 2.07 11.99
CA THR A 245 14.26 3.34 11.33
C THR A 245 15.32 4.08 12.15
N ASN A 246 15.14 4.22 13.46
CA ASN A 246 16.11 4.90 14.31
C ASN A 246 17.49 4.21 14.27
N ALA A 247 17.51 2.87 14.27
CA ALA A 247 18.75 2.11 14.16
C ALA A 247 19.40 2.25 12.78
N LEU A 248 18.62 2.20 11.70
CA LEU A 248 19.09 2.38 10.33
C LEU A 248 19.68 3.78 10.11
N VAL A 249 19.01 4.82 10.63
CA VAL A 249 19.50 6.21 10.61
C VAL A 249 20.81 6.33 11.38
N ALA A 250 20.87 5.81 12.61
CA ALA A 250 22.11 5.80 13.40
C ALA A 250 23.24 5.01 12.72
N GLY A 251 22.90 3.96 11.97
CA GLY A 251 23.84 3.18 11.15
C GLY A 251 24.23 3.83 9.82
N GLY A 252 23.67 4.99 9.45
CA GLY A 252 23.95 5.68 8.18
C GLY A 252 23.31 5.03 6.94
N MET A 253 22.32 4.15 7.13
CA MET A 253 21.71 3.36 6.05
C MET A 253 20.82 4.17 5.11
N GLU A 254 20.45 5.40 5.49
CA GLU A 254 19.68 6.31 4.63
C GLU A 254 20.38 6.67 3.31
N SER A 255 21.69 6.48 3.20
CA SER A 255 22.45 6.70 1.97
C SER A 255 22.31 5.56 0.95
N TYR A 256 21.86 4.38 1.39
CA TYR A 256 21.73 3.17 0.57
C TYR A 256 20.28 2.83 0.24
N LEU A 257 19.34 3.22 1.12
CA LEU A 257 17.92 2.94 0.99
C LEU A 257 17.19 4.03 0.20
N GLY A 258 16.20 3.61 -0.58
CA GLY A 258 15.30 4.53 -1.28
C GLY A 258 14.04 4.89 -0.48
N LEU A 259 13.59 4.00 0.40
CA LEU A 259 12.43 4.21 1.28
C LEU A 259 12.44 3.24 2.47
N ILE A 260 11.62 3.55 3.48
CA ILE A 260 11.32 2.69 4.64
C ILE A 260 9.97 1.99 4.44
N THR A 261 9.87 0.73 4.83
CA THR A 261 8.66 -0.11 4.68
C THR A 261 8.18 -0.66 6.01
N SER A 262 6.87 -0.85 6.12
CA SER A 262 6.20 -1.37 7.30
C SER A 262 4.92 -2.09 6.92
N HIS A 263 4.51 -3.04 7.75
CA HIS A 263 3.15 -3.54 7.79
C HIS A 263 2.35 -2.80 8.88
N THR A 264 1.12 -3.23 9.14
CA THR A 264 0.21 -2.62 10.14
C THR A 264 -0.34 -3.60 11.18
N TYR A 265 0.01 -4.89 11.12
CA TYR A 265 -0.64 -5.94 11.91
C TYR A 265 -0.46 -5.77 13.42
N SER A 266 0.73 -5.38 13.88
CA SER A 266 0.97 -5.09 15.31
C SER A 266 0.73 -3.62 15.68
N GLY A 267 0.35 -2.77 14.72
CA GLY A 267 0.04 -1.37 14.94
C GLY A 267 0.02 -0.56 13.65
N ASP A 268 -1.02 0.26 13.48
CA ASP A 268 -1.22 1.11 12.31
C ASP A 268 -0.19 2.26 12.23
N ALA A 269 0.10 2.70 11.01
CA ALA A 269 0.90 3.90 10.75
C ALA A 269 0.13 5.16 11.15
N ASN A 270 0.57 5.84 12.21
CA ASN A 270 -0.13 7.00 12.76
C ASN A 270 0.75 8.22 13.04
N THR A 271 2.07 8.09 12.90
CA THR A 271 3.06 9.11 13.23
C THR A 271 4.19 9.07 12.21
N ALA A 272 4.71 10.23 11.83
CA ALA A 272 5.81 10.29 10.88
C ALA A 272 7.08 9.66 11.46
N LEU A 273 7.84 8.95 10.63
CA LEU A 273 9.14 8.42 11.00
C LEU A 273 10.18 9.56 11.03
N ASP A 274 11.18 9.44 11.90
CA ASP A 274 12.30 10.38 11.99
C ASP A 274 13.41 10.01 10.98
N THR A 275 13.14 10.28 9.71
CA THR A 275 14.05 10.02 8.58
C THR A 275 13.74 10.99 7.43
N LYS A 276 14.71 11.22 6.55
CA LYS A 276 14.49 11.95 5.29
C LYS A 276 13.87 11.08 4.19
N LEU A 277 13.81 9.77 4.38
CA LEU A 277 13.29 8.83 3.39
C LEU A 277 11.76 8.85 3.34
N ALA A 278 11.21 8.55 2.17
CA ALA A 278 9.80 8.22 2.04
C ALA A 278 9.47 6.94 2.83
N SER A 279 8.22 6.80 3.25
CA SER A 279 7.74 5.60 3.95
C SER A 279 6.49 5.02 3.29
N TRP A 280 6.46 3.70 3.18
CA TRP A 280 5.35 2.94 2.64
C TRP A 280 4.78 2.01 3.70
N VAL A 281 3.45 1.90 3.75
CA VAL A 281 2.81 0.68 4.24
C VAL A 281 2.77 -0.29 3.07
N THR A 282 3.45 -1.43 3.18
CA THR A 282 3.67 -2.40 2.11
C THR A 282 2.82 -3.67 2.24
N GLU A 283 2.23 -3.88 3.40
CA GLU A 283 1.25 -4.93 3.65
C GLU A 283 0.31 -4.50 4.78
N SER A 284 -0.97 -4.77 4.59
CA SER A 284 -2.00 -4.50 5.58
C SER A 284 -3.19 -5.37 5.23
N GLY A 285 -3.75 -6.06 6.20
CA GLY A 285 -4.92 -6.90 5.95
C GLY A 285 -5.52 -7.37 7.26
N ILE A 286 -6.51 -8.24 7.15
CA ILE A 286 -7.12 -8.87 8.32
C ILE A 286 -7.61 -10.27 7.95
N THR A 287 -7.34 -11.24 8.82
CA THR A 287 -7.76 -12.64 8.63
C THR A 287 -9.16 -12.84 9.22
N ASN A 288 -10.16 -12.24 8.61
CA ASN A 288 -11.56 -12.29 9.01
C ASN A 288 -12.47 -12.67 7.82
N PRO A 289 -13.76 -12.97 8.05
CA PRO A 289 -14.73 -13.15 6.98
C PRO A 289 -14.81 -11.92 6.06
N PHE A 290 -14.89 -12.13 4.75
CA PHE A 290 -15.02 -11.06 3.75
C PHE A 290 -16.26 -10.22 4.02
N ASP A 291 -16.09 -8.89 4.04
CA ASP A 291 -17.11 -7.97 4.50
C ASP A 291 -17.44 -6.89 3.45
N LEU A 292 -18.73 -6.71 3.22
CA LEU A 292 -19.27 -5.66 2.35
C LEU A 292 -19.77 -4.46 3.15
N THR A 293 -19.74 -4.54 4.48
CA THR A 293 -20.22 -3.50 5.39
C THR A 293 -19.29 -2.31 5.34
N TRP A 294 -19.82 -1.16 4.92
CA TRP A 294 -19.07 0.08 5.00
C TRP A 294 -18.94 0.58 6.45
N TYR A 295 -20.05 0.71 7.17
CA TYR A 295 -20.05 1.06 8.59
C TYR A 295 -21.27 0.51 9.33
N LYS A 296 -21.06 -0.08 10.50
CA LYS A 296 -22.12 -0.48 11.44
C LYS A 296 -21.75 -0.10 12.86
N ASN A 297 -20.61 -0.55 13.34
CA ASN A 297 -20.15 -0.31 14.71
C ASN A 297 -18.62 -0.11 14.82
N GLY A 298 -17.92 0.11 13.70
CA GLY A 298 -16.47 0.28 13.68
C GLY A 298 -15.72 -1.05 13.78
N GLY A 299 -16.32 -2.13 13.27
CA GLY A 299 -15.65 -3.42 13.13
C GLY A 299 -14.35 -3.34 12.32
N ALA A 300 -13.45 -4.28 12.55
CA ALA A 300 -12.12 -4.27 11.93
C ALA A 300 -12.12 -4.57 10.42
N THR A 301 -13.20 -5.17 9.91
CA THR A 301 -13.45 -5.46 8.48
C THR A 301 -14.27 -4.38 7.78
N GLU A 302 -14.74 -3.36 8.52
CA GLU A 302 -15.62 -2.34 7.95
C GLU A 302 -14.85 -1.31 7.11
N GLY A 303 -15.38 -0.94 5.95
CA GLY A 303 -14.72 -0.02 5.03
C GLY A 303 -14.39 1.35 5.65
N MET A 304 -15.25 1.87 6.54
CA MET A 304 -15.00 3.14 7.24
C MET A 304 -13.81 3.04 8.21
N THR A 305 -13.58 1.88 8.83
CA THR A 305 -12.38 1.63 9.66
C THR A 305 -11.13 1.74 8.80
N TRP A 306 -11.13 1.11 7.62
CA TRP A 306 -10.02 1.16 6.67
C TRP A 306 -9.83 2.55 6.05
N ALA A 307 -10.90 3.25 5.72
CA ALA A 307 -10.83 4.63 5.23
C ALA A 307 -10.17 5.56 6.26
N ASN A 308 -10.46 5.36 7.54
CA ASN A 308 -9.81 6.10 8.62
C ASN A 308 -8.32 5.74 8.75
N LYS A 309 -7.96 4.46 8.68
CA LYS A 309 -6.56 4.01 8.69
C LYS A 309 -5.74 4.62 7.55
N ILE A 310 -6.27 4.60 6.32
CA ILE A 310 -5.61 5.19 5.15
C ILE A 310 -5.46 6.70 5.34
N ALA A 311 -6.51 7.39 5.77
CA ALA A 311 -6.47 8.83 6.01
C ALA A 311 -5.41 9.19 7.07
N VAL A 312 -5.39 8.49 8.21
CA VAL A 312 -4.39 8.69 9.27
C VAL A 312 -2.98 8.39 8.79
N GLY A 313 -2.78 7.32 8.02
CA GLY A 313 -1.48 6.97 7.46
C GLY A 313 -0.94 8.04 6.50
N ILE A 314 -1.75 8.47 5.54
CA ILE A 314 -1.35 9.52 4.58
C ILE A 314 -1.16 10.87 5.29
N ILE A 315 -2.05 11.21 6.24
CA ILE A 315 -2.09 12.53 6.88
C ILE A 315 -1.05 12.67 7.98
N ASN A 316 -1.05 11.77 8.96
CA ASN A 316 -0.27 11.89 10.19
C ASN A 316 1.07 11.14 10.07
N ALA A 317 1.06 9.93 9.50
CA ALA A 317 2.28 9.15 9.28
C ALA A 317 3.07 9.58 8.05
N LYS A 318 2.52 10.51 7.24
CA LYS A 318 3.13 11.06 6.03
C LYS A 318 3.53 9.98 5.02
N LEU A 319 2.74 8.90 4.94
CA LEU A 319 3.00 7.83 3.99
C LEU A 319 3.02 8.35 2.55
N SER A 320 3.94 7.78 1.76
CA SER A 320 4.02 7.96 0.32
C SER A 320 3.28 6.85 -0.43
N ALA A 321 3.07 5.68 0.19
CA ALA A 321 2.20 4.65 -0.34
C ALA A 321 1.49 3.83 0.75
N TYR A 322 0.38 3.20 0.37
CA TYR A 322 -0.36 2.26 1.21
C TYR A 322 -0.79 1.07 0.36
N LEU A 323 -0.31 -0.12 0.72
CA LEU A 323 -0.66 -1.38 0.08
C LEU A 323 -1.53 -2.24 1.00
N TYR A 324 -2.53 -2.90 0.43
CA TYR A 324 -3.22 -4.01 1.08
C TYR A 324 -2.40 -5.29 0.95
N TRP A 325 -2.82 -6.37 1.61
CA TRP A 325 -2.17 -7.67 1.45
C TRP A 325 -2.46 -8.25 0.08
N GLU A 326 -3.59 -8.93 -0.13
CA GLU A 326 -3.90 -9.56 -1.42
C GLU A 326 -4.90 -8.73 -2.24
N GLY A 327 -4.78 -8.75 -3.56
CA GLY A 327 -5.70 -8.06 -4.45
C GLY A 327 -6.99 -8.83 -4.72
N PHE A 328 -6.84 -10.10 -5.06
CA PHE A 328 -7.93 -10.95 -5.54
C PHE A 328 -7.65 -12.42 -5.24
N GLU A 329 -8.62 -13.12 -4.67
CA GLU A 329 -8.58 -14.57 -4.48
C GLU A 329 -9.91 -15.23 -4.89
N LEU A 330 -9.83 -16.48 -5.38
CA LEU A 330 -10.95 -17.32 -5.84
C LEU A 330 -11.23 -18.51 -4.91
N LYS A 331 -10.19 -19.03 -4.26
CA LYS A 331 -10.18 -20.33 -3.57
C LYS A 331 -10.21 -20.21 -2.06
N GLN A 332 -9.89 -19.04 -1.50
CA GLN A 332 -10.24 -18.72 -0.11
C GLN A 332 -11.47 -17.84 -0.11
N LEU A 333 -12.61 -18.50 -0.27
CA LEU A 333 -13.89 -17.82 -0.23
C LEU A 333 -14.06 -17.19 1.16
N GLN A 334 -14.42 -15.91 1.17
CA GLN A 334 -14.77 -15.14 2.35
C GLN A 334 -13.59 -14.79 3.27
N SER A 335 -12.41 -14.47 2.76
CA SER A 335 -11.39 -13.81 3.59
C SER A 335 -11.30 -12.32 3.29
N ASP A 336 -11.35 -11.47 4.30
CA ASP A 336 -11.08 -10.04 4.17
C ASP A 336 -9.56 -9.75 4.09
N SER A 337 -8.75 -10.76 3.80
CA SER A 337 -7.31 -10.62 3.50
C SER A 337 -7.04 -10.19 2.06
N HIS A 338 -8.06 -10.23 1.19
CA HIS A 338 -8.03 -9.69 -0.17
C HIS A 338 -9.11 -8.63 -0.43
N LEU A 339 -8.83 -7.75 -1.39
CA LEU A 339 -9.72 -6.63 -1.74
C LEU A 339 -10.93 -7.05 -2.58
N VAL A 340 -10.79 -8.06 -3.43
CA VAL A 340 -11.84 -8.52 -4.35
C VAL A 340 -11.95 -10.05 -4.25
N ASP A 341 -13.16 -10.56 -4.01
CA ASP A 341 -13.46 -11.99 -3.91
C ASP A 341 -14.37 -12.42 -5.06
N THR A 342 -14.62 -13.71 -5.20
CA THR A 342 -15.73 -14.25 -5.97
C THR A 342 -16.68 -15.00 -5.05
N GLN A 343 -17.59 -14.25 -4.40
CA GLN A 343 -18.54 -14.82 -3.44
C GLN A 343 -19.38 -15.97 -4.02
N ASP A 344 -19.59 -15.98 -5.33
CA ASP A 344 -20.34 -16.98 -6.10
C ASP A 344 -19.44 -17.87 -7.00
N GLY A 345 -18.12 -17.68 -6.94
CA GLY A 345 -17.13 -18.30 -7.82
C GLY A 345 -17.15 -17.82 -9.28
N LYS A 346 -17.87 -16.75 -9.60
CA LYS A 346 -18.12 -16.29 -10.98
C LYS A 346 -17.94 -14.79 -11.20
N THR A 347 -18.25 -13.98 -10.19
CA THR A 347 -18.35 -12.52 -10.30
C THR A 347 -17.35 -11.87 -9.37
N ALA A 348 -16.52 -10.96 -9.89
CA ALA A 348 -15.59 -10.20 -9.07
C ALA A 348 -16.35 -9.22 -8.16
N THR A 349 -16.28 -9.44 -6.85
CA THR A 349 -17.01 -8.69 -5.82
C THR A 349 -16.01 -7.91 -4.96
N PRO A 350 -16.00 -6.57 -5.02
CA PRO A 350 -15.12 -5.77 -4.17
C PRO A 350 -15.61 -5.66 -2.73
N SER A 351 -14.70 -5.73 -1.76
CA SER A 351 -14.99 -5.53 -0.34
C SER A 351 -15.26 -4.07 0.00
N ALA A 352 -15.70 -3.80 1.24
CA ALA A 352 -15.77 -2.44 1.74
C ALA A 352 -14.36 -1.78 1.82
N ASN A 353 -13.32 -2.57 2.05
CA ASN A 353 -11.93 -2.11 2.11
C ASN A 353 -11.43 -1.70 0.73
N PHE A 354 -11.80 -2.44 -0.33
CA PHE A 354 -11.55 -2.01 -1.70
C PHE A 354 -12.07 -0.60 -1.97
N TRP A 355 -13.31 -0.31 -1.59
CA TRP A 355 -13.88 1.01 -1.79
C TRP A 355 -13.18 2.08 -0.95
N ALA A 356 -12.73 1.76 0.27
CA ALA A 356 -11.91 2.66 1.07
C ALA A 356 -10.60 3.04 0.36
N PHE A 357 -9.90 2.07 -0.24
CA PHE A 357 -8.72 2.33 -1.06
C PHE A 357 -9.04 3.09 -2.36
N ALA A 358 -10.13 2.76 -3.03
CA ALA A 358 -10.54 3.40 -4.28
C ALA A 358 -10.71 4.92 -4.12
N MET A 359 -11.28 5.36 -2.99
CA MET A 359 -11.47 6.79 -2.66
C MET A 359 -10.16 7.60 -2.68
N TRP A 360 -9.03 6.96 -2.40
CA TRP A 360 -7.71 7.58 -2.50
C TRP A 360 -7.04 7.32 -3.85
N SER A 361 -7.04 6.07 -4.30
CA SER A 361 -6.18 5.61 -5.40
C SER A 361 -6.65 6.00 -6.80
N ARG A 362 -7.96 6.10 -7.06
CA ARG A 362 -8.46 6.31 -8.44
C ARG A 362 -7.99 7.64 -9.03
N HIS A 363 -7.99 8.69 -8.22
CA HIS A 363 -7.70 10.05 -8.67
C HIS A 363 -6.38 10.64 -8.14
N ILE A 364 -5.75 10.04 -7.14
CA ILE A 364 -4.40 10.40 -6.70
C ILE A 364 -3.40 9.52 -7.45
N ARG A 365 -2.75 10.07 -8.49
CA ARG A 365 -1.90 9.29 -9.39
C ARG A 365 -0.42 9.35 -8.98
N PRO A 366 0.40 8.34 -9.32
CA PRO A 366 1.83 8.32 -8.99
C PRO A 366 2.52 9.63 -9.37
N GLY A 367 3.25 10.22 -8.43
CA GLY A 367 3.88 11.52 -8.63
C GLY A 367 3.10 12.71 -8.08
N ALA A 368 1.88 12.51 -7.59
CA ALA A 368 1.14 13.55 -6.91
C ALA A 368 1.92 14.07 -5.70
N GLN A 369 1.80 15.36 -5.41
CA GLN A 369 2.40 16.00 -4.25
C GLN A 369 1.32 16.31 -3.25
N ARG A 370 1.46 15.84 -2.00
CA ARG A 370 0.55 16.26 -0.94
C ARG A 370 0.73 17.76 -0.68
N LEU A 371 -0.37 18.44 -0.42
CA LEU A 371 -0.40 19.88 -0.18
C LEU A 371 -0.65 20.18 1.29
N ALA A 372 -0.11 21.30 1.75
CA ALA A 372 -0.46 21.83 3.06
C ALA A 372 -1.92 22.31 3.07
N THR A 373 -2.61 22.02 4.18
CA THR A 373 -3.98 22.45 4.43
C THR A 373 -4.07 23.18 5.77
N SER A 374 -4.92 24.20 5.86
CA SER A 374 -5.23 24.89 7.11
C SER A 374 -6.75 25.04 7.31
N GLY A 375 -7.16 25.30 8.54
CA GLY A 375 -8.57 25.23 8.94
C GLY A 375 -9.03 23.78 9.15
N MET A 376 -10.31 23.60 9.45
CA MET A 376 -10.91 22.28 9.65
C MET A 376 -12.39 22.29 9.25
N VAL A 377 -12.90 21.18 8.71
CA VAL A 377 -14.33 21.01 8.46
C VAL A 377 -15.05 20.79 9.79
N ALA A 378 -14.57 19.80 10.56
CA ALA A 378 -14.97 19.49 11.93
C ALA A 378 -13.88 18.58 12.53
N SER A 379 -13.87 18.39 13.86
CA SER A 379 -12.84 17.60 14.56
C SER A 379 -12.86 16.12 14.21
N ASP A 380 -13.99 15.64 13.70
CA ASP A 380 -14.24 14.27 13.26
C ASP A 380 -14.04 14.08 11.75
N VAL A 381 -13.61 15.10 11.01
CA VAL A 381 -13.36 15.04 9.56
C VAL A 381 -11.87 15.19 9.27
N LEU A 382 -11.23 14.08 8.84
CA LEU A 382 -9.87 14.11 8.33
C LEU A 382 -9.88 14.63 6.89
N THR A 383 -8.93 15.52 6.55
CA THR A 383 -8.83 16.14 5.23
C THR A 383 -7.41 16.03 4.69
N ALA A 384 -7.27 15.61 3.44
CA ALA A 384 -6.02 15.69 2.70
C ALA A 384 -6.24 16.32 1.33
N ALA A 385 -5.24 17.02 0.83
CA ALA A 385 -5.22 17.51 -0.55
C ALA A 385 -3.90 17.11 -1.22
N VAL A 386 -3.97 16.82 -2.51
CA VAL A 386 -2.80 16.55 -3.36
C VAL A 386 -2.92 17.31 -4.67
N GLN A 387 -1.79 17.58 -5.31
CA GLN A 387 -1.73 18.02 -6.70
C GLN A 387 -1.08 16.93 -7.55
N ASN A 388 -1.81 16.43 -8.54
CA ASN A 388 -1.29 15.49 -9.53
C ASN A 388 -0.31 16.17 -10.49
N ALA A 389 0.48 15.37 -11.20
CA ALA A 389 1.41 15.85 -12.22
C ALA A 389 0.72 16.55 -13.41
N ASP A 390 -0.56 16.25 -13.67
CA ASP A 390 -1.39 16.92 -14.68
C ASP A 390 -1.93 18.29 -14.21
N GLY A 391 -1.59 18.70 -12.98
CA GLY A 391 -2.03 19.96 -12.37
C GLY A 391 -3.36 19.88 -11.63
N SER A 392 -4.12 18.79 -11.77
CA SER A 392 -5.38 18.60 -11.04
C SER A 392 -5.15 18.51 -9.54
N VAL A 393 -6.06 19.13 -8.78
CA VAL A 393 -6.04 19.06 -7.31
C VAL A 393 -7.11 18.10 -6.85
N VAL A 394 -6.75 17.16 -5.98
CA VAL A 394 -7.69 16.20 -5.39
C VAL A 394 -7.76 16.44 -3.89
N VAL A 395 -8.98 16.57 -3.36
CA VAL A 395 -9.23 16.73 -1.92
C VAL A 395 -10.07 15.55 -1.43
N VAL A 396 -9.61 14.87 -0.38
CA VAL A 396 -10.29 13.74 0.23
C VAL A 396 -10.74 14.12 1.65
N PHE A 397 -12.00 13.85 1.95
CA PHE A 397 -12.62 14.05 3.26
C PHE A 397 -13.07 12.71 3.83
N THR A 398 -12.62 12.37 5.03
CA THR A 398 -13.06 11.16 5.76
C THR A 398 -13.82 11.61 7.00
N ASN A 399 -15.15 11.51 6.99
CA ASN A 399 -16.01 11.94 8.09
C ASN A 399 -16.32 10.79 9.05
N ASN A 400 -15.66 10.77 10.20
CA ASN A 400 -15.92 9.84 11.31
C ASN A 400 -17.13 10.22 12.16
N GLY A 401 -17.74 11.38 11.91
CA GLY A 401 -18.87 11.91 12.65
C GLY A 401 -20.17 11.13 12.44
N SER A 402 -21.10 11.33 13.36
CA SER A 402 -22.46 10.78 13.32
C SER A 402 -23.44 11.63 12.50
N ALA A 403 -23.00 12.76 11.96
CA ALA A 403 -23.81 13.65 11.14
C ALA A 403 -23.07 14.06 9.87
N ALA A 404 -23.82 14.30 8.80
CA ALA A 404 -23.28 14.89 7.58
C ALA A 404 -22.71 16.30 7.86
N LYS A 405 -21.65 16.66 7.15
CA LYS A 405 -20.97 17.96 7.26
C LYS A 405 -20.90 18.61 5.89
N THR A 406 -20.95 19.94 5.86
CA THR A 406 -20.64 20.70 4.64
C THR A 406 -19.20 21.19 4.71
N ALA A 407 -18.37 20.75 3.78
CA ALA A 407 -16.98 21.20 3.65
C ALA A 407 -16.93 22.35 2.63
N SER A 408 -16.34 23.48 3.02
CA SER A 408 -16.01 24.59 2.12
C SER A 408 -14.49 24.69 1.95
N VAL A 409 -14.01 24.63 0.71
CA VAL A 409 -12.59 24.64 0.36
C VAL A 409 -12.26 25.91 -0.40
N SER A 410 -11.25 26.60 0.07
CA SER A 410 -10.61 27.73 -0.61
C SER A 410 -9.18 27.36 -1.01
N PHE A 411 -8.64 28.03 -2.02
CA PHE A 411 -7.36 27.70 -2.61
C PHE A 411 -6.43 28.90 -2.64
N LYS A 412 -5.15 28.66 -2.37
CA LYS A 412 -4.06 29.60 -2.63
C LYS A 412 -3.20 29.05 -3.76
N GLY A 413 -2.97 29.89 -4.77
CA GLY A 413 -2.20 29.53 -5.98
C GLY A 413 -2.96 28.65 -6.98
N PHE A 414 -4.26 28.43 -6.78
CA PHE A 414 -5.10 27.61 -7.66
C PHE A 414 -6.51 28.18 -7.71
N THR A 415 -7.18 28.05 -8.86
CA THR A 415 -8.58 28.47 -9.04
C THR A 415 -9.32 27.35 -9.78
N PRO A 416 -10.21 26.61 -9.10
CA PRO A 416 -10.92 25.50 -9.72
C PRO A 416 -11.86 26.01 -10.81
N LYS A 417 -11.77 25.43 -12.01
CA LYS A 417 -12.70 25.71 -13.11
C LYS A 417 -13.84 24.70 -13.16
N ALA A 418 -13.54 23.45 -12.79
CA ALA A 418 -14.52 22.38 -12.68
C ALA A 418 -14.24 21.52 -11.45
N ALA A 419 -15.29 20.85 -10.97
CA ALA A 419 -15.22 19.89 -9.88
C ALA A 419 -16.01 18.64 -10.24
N SER A 420 -15.42 17.47 -9.97
CA SER A 420 -16.09 16.18 -9.98
C SER A 420 -15.90 15.55 -8.62
N ALA A 421 -16.95 14.97 -8.05
CA ALA A 421 -16.89 14.39 -6.71
C ALA A 421 -17.51 13.01 -6.69
N TRP A 422 -16.96 12.17 -5.81
CA TRP A 422 -17.41 10.81 -5.57
C TRP A 422 -17.58 10.58 -4.08
N VAL A 423 -18.49 9.69 -3.71
CA VAL A 423 -18.83 9.38 -2.32
C VAL A 423 -18.87 7.86 -2.11
N THR A 424 -18.38 7.45 -0.95
CA THR A 424 -18.61 6.11 -0.41
C THR A 424 -19.13 6.22 1.01
N ASP A 425 -20.24 5.56 1.28
CA ASP A 425 -20.86 5.42 2.59
C ASP A 425 -21.67 4.10 2.64
N ASN A 426 -22.60 3.95 3.58
CA ASN A 426 -23.43 2.74 3.67
C ASN A 426 -24.36 2.52 2.46
N SER A 427 -24.64 3.56 1.68
CA SER A 427 -25.60 3.53 0.57
C SER A 427 -24.94 3.70 -0.80
N HIS A 428 -23.68 4.16 -0.85
CA HIS A 428 -22.98 4.52 -2.07
C HIS A 428 -21.61 3.83 -2.16
N LYS A 429 -21.21 3.40 -3.36
CA LYS A 429 -19.93 2.71 -3.62
C LYS A 429 -19.18 3.42 -4.74
N PHE A 430 -18.44 4.47 -4.37
CA PHE A 430 -17.78 5.37 -5.32
C PHE A 430 -18.78 6.06 -6.28
N ASP A 431 -19.97 6.37 -5.80
CA ASP A 431 -21.01 6.98 -6.61
C ASP A 431 -20.68 8.45 -6.87
N THR A 432 -21.10 9.00 -8.00
CA THR A 432 -20.96 10.44 -8.27
C THR A 432 -21.80 11.25 -7.30
N THR A 433 -21.26 12.33 -6.76
CA THR A 433 -21.97 13.30 -5.92
C THR A 433 -21.71 14.74 -6.37
N GLN A 434 -22.52 15.67 -5.89
CA GLN A 434 -22.45 17.07 -6.31
C GLN A 434 -21.39 17.84 -5.51
N ALA A 435 -20.45 18.46 -6.23
CA ALA A 435 -19.60 19.53 -5.71
C ALA A 435 -19.97 20.85 -6.39
N THR A 436 -20.10 21.92 -5.62
CA THR A 436 -20.46 23.25 -6.13
C THR A 436 -19.23 24.13 -6.19
N VAL A 437 -18.84 24.57 -7.39
CA VAL A 437 -17.84 25.62 -7.57
C VAL A 437 -18.51 26.97 -7.40
N SER A 438 -17.98 27.82 -6.51
CA SER A 438 -18.48 29.17 -6.28
C SER A 438 -17.32 30.14 -6.11
N GLY A 439 -17.18 31.09 -7.04
CA GLY A 439 -16.00 31.96 -7.10
C GLY A 439 -14.72 31.13 -7.27
N SER A 440 -13.75 31.33 -6.36
CA SER A 440 -12.48 30.59 -6.35
C SER A 440 -12.45 29.40 -5.39
N GLY A 441 -13.61 28.96 -4.89
CA GLY A 441 -13.73 27.87 -3.92
C GLY A 441 -14.69 26.77 -4.37
N VAL A 442 -14.69 25.67 -3.61
CA VAL A 442 -15.60 24.52 -3.80
C VAL A 442 -16.29 24.16 -2.50
N SER A 443 -17.58 23.83 -2.56
CA SER A 443 -18.34 23.28 -1.44
C SER A 443 -18.86 21.88 -1.77
N VAL A 444 -18.83 20.97 -0.79
CA VAL A 444 -19.33 19.59 -0.93
C VAL A 444 -19.94 19.10 0.38
N SER A 445 -20.98 18.26 0.29
CA SER A 445 -21.54 17.55 1.45
C SER A 445 -20.78 16.25 1.68
N VAL A 446 -20.36 16.00 2.92
CA VAL A 446 -19.67 14.78 3.34
C VAL A 446 -20.61 14.03 4.29
N PRO A 447 -21.17 12.87 3.91
CA PRO A 447 -22.12 12.14 4.75
C PRO A 447 -21.48 11.67 6.06
N SER A 448 -22.31 11.38 7.07
CA SER A 448 -21.85 10.74 8.31
C SER A 448 -21.22 9.39 7.99
N LYS A 449 -20.09 9.07 8.63
CA LYS A 449 -19.41 7.78 8.42
C LYS A 449 -19.19 7.51 6.94
N GLY A 450 -18.68 8.49 6.21
CA GLY A 450 -18.45 8.37 4.77
C GLY A 450 -17.22 9.14 4.32
N VAL A 451 -16.79 8.84 3.10
CA VAL A 451 -15.66 9.48 2.44
C VAL A 451 -16.15 10.19 1.20
N VAL A 452 -15.61 11.38 0.94
CA VAL A 452 -15.82 12.11 -0.31
C VAL A 452 -14.48 12.50 -0.91
N THR A 453 -14.31 12.22 -2.19
CA THR A 453 -13.14 12.63 -2.97
C THR A 453 -13.59 13.61 -4.04
N VAL A 454 -12.94 14.77 -4.11
CA VAL A 454 -13.24 15.82 -5.09
C VAL A 454 -12.01 16.05 -5.95
N LYS A 455 -12.13 15.84 -7.27
CA LYS A 455 -11.12 16.19 -8.27
C LYS A 455 -11.46 17.54 -8.90
N LEU A 456 -10.46 18.40 -8.98
CA LEU A 456 -10.55 19.78 -9.45
C LEU A 456 -9.58 20.01 -10.60
N THR A 457 -10.03 20.70 -11.64
CA THR A 457 -9.22 21.07 -12.83
C THR A 457 -9.29 22.55 -13.12
#